data_AF-A0AAV5IYY8-F1
#
_entry.id   AF-A0AAV5IYY8-F1
#
_cell.length_a   1.000
_cell.length_b   1.000
_cell.length_c   1.000
_cell.angle_alpha   90.00
_cell.angle_beta   90.00
_cell.angle_gamma   90.00
#
_symmetry.space_group_name_H-M   'P 1'
#
loop_
_entity.id
_entity.type
_entity.pdbx_description
1 polymer ?
#
loop_
_entity_poly.entity_id
_entity_poly.type
_entity_poly.pdbx_seq_one_letter_code
_entity_poly.pdbx_strand_id
1 'polypeptide(L)'
;MIVANPDFVTVEARALIIMPGTLAAKYEKLGGEVKLMGKPDKIIYKSAMAMVGVDASDSIAVGDSLHHDIKGANQAGIASAFITGGIHATELGISSFGQVADLSSVQALAAKYDAYPTYVLPAFAW
;
A
#
# COMPACT_ATOMS: atom_id res chain seq x y z
N MET A 1 -3.96 -3.32 21.88
CA MET A 1 -2.93 -4.10 21.14
C MET A 1 -2.09 -3.15 20.29
N ILE A 2 -0.77 -3.32 20.27
CA ILE A 2 0.12 -2.54 19.39
C ILE A 2 0.56 -3.45 18.25
N VAL A 3 0.43 -2.99 17.01
CA VAL A 3 0.76 -3.77 15.81
C VAL A 3 1.84 -3.04 15.02
N ALA A 4 3.02 -3.66 14.92
CA ALA A 4 4.19 -3.10 14.25
C ALA A 4 4.14 -3.22 12.71
N ASN A 5 3.36 -4.17 12.18
CA ASN A 5 3.09 -4.30 10.75
C ASN A 5 1.57 -4.27 10.52
N PRO A 6 1.03 -3.16 10.02
CA PRO A 6 -0.41 -2.96 9.85
C PRO A 6 -0.98 -3.66 8.61
N ASP A 7 -0.13 -4.24 7.76
CA ASP A 7 -0.57 -4.88 6.54
C ASP A 7 -1.59 -6.01 6.83
N PHE A 8 -2.62 -6.11 6.00
CA PHE A 8 -3.62 -7.18 6.10
C PHE A 8 -3.16 -8.46 5.42
N VAL A 9 -2.50 -8.33 4.27
CA VAL A 9 -2.01 -9.48 3.51
C VAL A 9 -0.68 -9.14 2.83
N THR A 10 0.07 -10.17 2.48
CA THR A 10 1.25 -10.07 1.62
C THR A 10 1.17 -11.12 0.50
N VAL A 11 1.93 -10.91 -0.58
CA VAL A 11 2.03 -11.86 -1.68
C VAL A 11 3.17 -12.84 -1.40
N GLU A 12 2.86 -14.13 -1.28
CA GLU A 12 3.85 -15.22 -1.22
C GLU A 12 3.65 -16.18 -2.39
N ALA A 13 4.67 -16.31 -3.25
CA ALA A 13 4.68 -17.07 -4.49
C ALA A 13 3.54 -16.74 -5.48
N ARG A 14 2.31 -17.17 -5.19
CA ARG A 14 1.07 -16.91 -5.96
C ARG A 14 -0.18 -16.83 -5.07
N ALA A 15 -0.02 -16.70 -3.76
CA ALA A 15 -1.11 -16.66 -2.80
C ALA A 15 -1.00 -15.43 -1.90
N LEU A 16 -2.15 -14.96 -1.41
CA LEU A 16 -2.19 -13.96 -0.35
C LEU A 16 -2.10 -14.65 1.00
N ILE A 17 -1.15 -14.21 1.82
CA ILE A 17 -0.95 -14.69 3.18
C ILE A 17 -1.37 -13.61 4.16
N ILE A 18 -2.08 -14.03 5.21
CA ILE A 18 -2.58 -13.14 6.26
C ILE A 18 -1.41 -12.53 7.04
N MET A 19 -1.50 -11.23 7.30
CA MET A 19 -0.51 -10.44 8.04
C MET A 19 -1.11 -9.91 9.36
N PRO A 20 -0.29 -9.38 10.29
CA PRO A 20 -0.73 -9.01 11.63
C PRO A 20 -1.87 -7.98 11.67
N GLY A 21 -2.01 -7.14 10.65
CA GLY A 21 -3.14 -6.21 10.51
C GLY A 21 -4.50 -6.90 10.46
N THR A 22 -4.61 -8.12 9.91
CA THR A 22 -5.88 -8.85 9.90
C THR A 22 -6.32 -9.25 11.31
N LEU A 23 -5.36 -9.66 12.15
CA LEU A 23 -5.64 -9.94 13.56
C LEU A 23 -6.05 -8.65 14.28
N ALA A 24 -5.39 -7.54 13.96
CA ALA A 24 -5.73 -6.21 14.47
C ALA A 24 -7.17 -5.82 14.15
N ALA A 25 -7.56 -5.88 12.87
CA ALA A 25 -8.92 -5.59 12.45
C ALA A 25 -9.97 -6.49 13.12
N LYS A 26 -9.62 -7.76 13.38
CA LYS A 26 -10.52 -8.68 14.11
C LYS A 26 -10.63 -8.30 15.58
N TYR A 27 -9.53 -7.92 16.23
CA TYR A 27 -9.51 -7.50 17.64
C TYR A 27 -10.31 -6.21 17.86
N GLU A 28 -10.21 -5.23 16.96
CA GLU A 28 -11.01 -3.99 17.00
C GLU A 28 -12.51 -4.27 16.90
N LYS A 29 -12.92 -5.17 15.99
CA LYS A 29 -14.34 -5.57 15.86
C LYS A 29 -14.92 -6.21 17.12
N LEU A 30 -14.06 -6.75 17.98
CA LEU A 30 -14.45 -7.30 19.28
C LEU A 30 -14.45 -6.25 20.41
N GLY A 31 -14.21 -4.97 20.09
CA GLY A 31 -14.19 -3.86 21.04
C GLY A 31 -12.81 -3.60 21.65
N GLY A 32 -11.76 -4.28 21.19
CA GLY A 32 -10.40 -4.06 21.66
C GLY A 32 -9.78 -2.81 21.04
N GLU A 33 -8.99 -2.07 21.80
CA GLU A 33 -8.26 -0.91 21.27
C GLU A 33 -7.01 -1.38 20.49
N VAL A 34 -6.78 -0.83 19.30
CA VAL A 34 -5.59 -1.10 18.48
C VAL A 34 -4.84 0.18 18.17
N LYS A 35 -3.51 0.09 18.27
CA LYS A 35 -2.59 1.12 17.76
C LYS A 35 -1.74 0.50 16.65
N LEU A 36 -2.00 0.94 15.42
CA LEU A 36 -1.23 0.57 14.25
C LEU A 36 0.03 1.45 14.16
N MET A 37 1.17 0.83 13.91
CA MET A 37 2.44 1.53 13.68
C MET A 37 2.88 1.23 12.25
N GLY A 38 2.95 2.24 11.40
CA GLY A 38 3.32 2.09 9.99
C GLY A 38 2.25 2.65 9.05
N LYS A 39 2.23 2.16 7.82
CA LYS A 39 1.32 2.62 6.76
C LYS A 39 -0.15 2.29 7.11
N PRO A 40 -1.13 3.17 6.79
CA PRO A 40 -1.00 4.40 6.03
C PRO A 40 -0.59 5.62 6.85
N ASP A 41 -0.25 5.51 8.13
CA ASP A 41 0.15 6.67 8.93
C ASP A 41 1.43 7.32 8.37
N LYS A 42 1.43 8.65 8.26
CA LYS A 42 2.56 9.47 7.79
C LYS A 42 3.83 9.32 8.64
N ILE A 43 3.75 8.75 9.85
CA ILE A 43 4.89 8.58 10.76
C ILE A 43 6.05 7.83 10.10
N ILE A 44 5.77 6.77 9.33
CA ILE A 44 6.81 5.97 8.68
C ILE A 44 7.49 6.75 7.56
N TYR A 45 6.72 7.48 6.75
CA TYR A 45 7.23 8.29 5.66
C TYR A 45 8.10 9.46 6.16
N LYS A 46 7.63 10.17 7.19
CA LYS A 46 8.40 11.24 7.83
C LYS A 46 9.70 10.72 8.42
N SER A 47 9.66 9.55 9.04
CA SER A 47 10.86 8.93 9.64
C SER A 47 11.85 8.54 8.55
N ALA A 48 11.40 7.91 7.46
CA ALA A 48 12.25 7.53 6.34
C ALA A 48 12.91 8.75 5.66
N MET A 49 12.13 9.79 5.36
CA MET A 49 12.66 11.03 4.78
C MET A 49 13.69 11.72 5.69
N ALA A 50 13.39 11.81 6.99
CA ALA A 50 14.32 12.39 7.97
C ALA A 50 15.62 11.60 8.11
N MET A 51 15.57 10.27 8.00
CA MET A 51 16.77 9.41 8.05
C MET A 51 17.72 9.65 6.87
N VAL A 52 17.17 9.94 5.70
CA VAL A 52 17.96 10.13 4.47
C VAL A 52 18.29 11.61 4.22
N GLY A 53 17.57 12.54 4.86
CA GLY A 53 17.76 13.98 4.71
C GLY A 53 17.18 14.52 3.40
N VAL A 54 16.02 14.00 2.99
CA VAL A 54 15.32 14.40 1.76
C VAL A 54 13.91 14.91 2.08
N ASP A 55 13.37 15.75 1.19
CA ASP A 55 12.01 16.23 1.28
C ASP A 55 11.03 15.37 0.47
N ALA A 56 9.73 15.62 0.65
CA ALA A 56 8.67 14.90 -0.06
C ALA A 56 8.75 15.05 -1.59
N SER A 57 9.25 16.19 -2.08
CA SER A 57 9.46 16.46 -3.50
C SER A 57 10.56 15.60 -4.13
N ASP A 58 11.50 15.11 -3.33
CA ASP A 58 12.61 14.27 -3.76
C ASP A 58 12.35 12.78 -3.51
N SER A 59 11.13 12.44 -3.11
CA SER A 59 10.75 11.11 -2.65
C SER A 59 9.62 10.52 -3.51
N ILE A 60 9.68 9.20 -3.71
CA ILE A 60 8.58 8.42 -4.28
C ILE A 60 8.34 7.17 -3.42
N ALA A 61 7.09 6.96 -3.04
CA ALA A 61 6.65 5.74 -2.38
C ALA A 61 6.29 4.69 -3.44
N VAL A 62 6.99 3.55 -3.45
CA VAL A 62 6.70 2.44 -4.35
C VAL A 62 6.01 1.34 -3.55
N GLY A 63 4.86 0.87 -4.02
CA GLY A 63 4.11 -0.17 -3.31
C GLY A 63 2.92 -0.71 -4.10
N ASP A 64 2.35 -1.79 -3.61
CA ASP A 64 1.29 -2.56 -4.27
C ASP A 64 -0.04 -2.54 -3.51
N SER A 65 -0.10 -1.86 -2.37
CA SER A 65 -1.30 -1.72 -1.55
C SER A 65 -1.88 -0.31 -1.65
N LEU A 66 -3.12 -0.19 -2.15
CA LEU A 66 -3.80 1.11 -2.18
C LEU A 66 -4.10 1.64 -0.78
N HIS A 67 -4.51 0.75 0.13
CA HIS A 67 -4.94 1.12 1.48
C HIS A 67 -3.79 1.33 2.47
N HIS A 68 -2.57 0.86 2.16
CA HIS A 68 -1.38 1.10 2.97
C HIS A 68 -0.40 2.05 2.26
N ASP A 69 0.18 1.63 1.13
CA ASP A 69 1.27 2.35 0.46
C ASP A 69 0.76 3.65 -0.15
N ILE A 70 -0.20 3.57 -1.05
CA ILE A 70 -0.67 4.73 -1.82
C ILE A 70 -1.41 5.70 -0.91
N LYS A 71 -2.28 5.20 -0.03
CA LYS A 71 -2.95 6.03 0.97
C LYS A 71 -1.94 6.73 1.88
N GLY A 72 -0.90 6.02 2.32
CA GLY A 72 0.14 6.61 3.16
C GLY A 72 0.96 7.68 2.44
N ALA A 73 1.33 7.45 1.18
CA ALA A 73 2.00 8.44 0.36
C ALA A 73 1.14 9.70 0.14
N ASN A 74 -0.15 9.52 -0.16
CA ASN A 74 -1.10 10.63 -0.29
C ASN A 74 -1.18 11.45 1.01
N GLN A 75 -1.28 10.79 2.18
CA GLN A 75 -1.32 11.47 3.48
C GLN A 75 0.00 12.16 3.84
N ALA A 76 1.12 11.63 3.37
CA ALA A 76 2.44 12.19 3.57
C ALA A 76 2.79 13.31 2.58
N GLY A 77 1.99 13.51 1.52
CA GLY A 77 2.27 14.48 0.45
C GLY A 77 3.42 14.05 -0.46
N ILE A 78 3.66 12.75 -0.59
CA ILE A 78 4.77 12.16 -1.37
C ILE A 78 4.20 11.58 -2.67
N ALA A 79 4.94 11.70 -3.78
CA ALA A 79 4.59 11.02 -5.03
C ALA A 79 4.54 9.51 -4.82
N SER A 80 3.70 8.79 -5.57
CA SER A 80 3.59 7.33 -5.42
C SER A 80 3.56 6.57 -6.73
N ALA A 81 4.15 5.39 -6.71
CA ALA A 81 4.20 4.43 -7.80
C ALA A 81 3.46 3.17 -7.36
N PHE A 82 2.27 2.95 -7.93
CA PHE A 82 1.44 1.79 -7.65
C PHE A 82 1.81 0.61 -8.55
N ILE A 83 2.20 -0.50 -7.93
CA ILE A 83 2.54 -1.74 -8.62
C ILE A 83 1.30 -2.63 -8.75
N THR A 84 0.81 -2.82 -9.98
CA THR A 84 -0.46 -3.51 -10.22
C THR A 84 -0.37 -5.04 -10.10
N GLY A 85 0.84 -5.59 -10.15
CA GLY A 85 1.10 -7.03 -10.03
C GLY A 85 1.13 -7.59 -8.61
N GLY A 86 0.84 -6.79 -7.57
CA GLY A 86 0.89 -7.22 -6.17
C GLY A 86 -0.48 -7.59 -5.59
N ILE A 87 -0.79 -7.16 -4.36
CA ILE A 87 -1.99 -7.64 -3.62
C ILE A 87 -3.32 -7.38 -4.32
N HIS A 88 -3.38 -6.38 -5.22
CA HIS A 88 -4.56 -6.04 -6.00
C HIS A 88 -4.60 -6.70 -7.40
N ALA A 89 -3.63 -7.56 -7.74
CA ALA A 89 -3.54 -8.18 -9.07
C ALA A 89 -4.83 -8.88 -9.51
N THR A 90 -5.46 -9.65 -8.62
CA THR A 90 -6.72 -10.35 -8.90
C THR A 90 -7.87 -9.37 -9.17
N GLU A 91 -7.98 -8.28 -8.41
CA GLU A 91 -9.02 -7.25 -8.62
C GLU A 91 -8.83 -6.51 -9.96
N LEU A 92 -7.58 -6.41 -10.42
CA LEU A 92 -7.20 -5.78 -11.68
C LEU A 92 -7.14 -6.74 -12.88
N GLY A 93 -7.46 -8.03 -12.68
CA GLY A 93 -7.39 -9.04 -13.75
C GLY A 93 -5.95 -9.33 -14.24
N ILE A 94 -4.95 -9.07 -13.41
CA ILE A 94 -3.53 -9.32 -13.71
C ILE A 94 -3.20 -10.79 -13.43
N SER A 95 -2.68 -11.48 -14.45
CA SER A 95 -2.39 -12.92 -14.41
C SER A 95 -0.95 -13.27 -14.78
N SER A 96 -0.17 -12.29 -15.24
CA SER A 96 1.24 -12.48 -15.63
C SER A 96 2.11 -11.30 -15.22
N PHE A 97 3.39 -11.59 -14.97
CA PHE A 97 4.37 -10.56 -14.59
C PHE A 97 4.53 -9.53 -15.73
N GLY A 98 4.51 -8.24 -15.38
CA GLY A 98 4.66 -7.16 -16.36
C GLY A 98 3.41 -6.87 -17.18
N GLN A 99 2.29 -7.57 -16.95
CA GLN A 99 1.02 -7.25 -17.60
C GLN A 99 0.53 -5.85 -17.19
N VAL A 100 0.21 -5.04 -18.19
CA VAL A 100 -0.32 -3.69 -18.00
C VAL A 100 -1.80 -3.79 -17.60
N ALA A 101 -2.16 -3.14 -16.49
CA ALA A 101 -3.55 -3.04 -16.05
C ALA A 101 -4.36 -2.08 -16.93
N ASP A 102 -5.64 -2.37 -17.08
CA ASP A 102 -6.58 -1.43 -17.69
C ASP A 102 -6.72 -0.17 -16.81
N LEU A 103 -6.57 1.00 -17.43
CA LEU A 103 -6.55 2.27 -16.69
C LEU A 103 -7.88 2.56 -16.00
N SER A 104 -9.01 2.22 -16.62
CA SER A 104 -10.33 2.47 -16.01
C SER A 104 -10.53 1.60 -14.76
N SER A 105 -10.02 0.37 -14.78
CA SER A 105 -10.01 -0.55 -13.64
C SER A 105 -9.13 0.00 -12.51
N VAL A 106 -7.95 0.52 -12.83
CA VAL A 106 -7.07 1.16 -11.82
C VAL A 106 -7.73 2.39 -11.20
N GLN A 107 -8.38 3.25 -12.00
CA GLN A 107 -9.10 4.42 -11.51
C GLN A 107 -10.28 4.05 -10.61
N ALA A 108 -11.05 3.04 -11.00
CA ALA A 108 -12.15 2.53 -10.18
C ALA A 108 -11.65 1.97 -8.84
N LEU A 109 -10.52 1.26 -8.86
CA LEU A 109 -9.90 0.72 -7.65
C LEU A 109 -9.33 1.84 -6.76
N ALA A 110 -8.64 2.82 -7.33
CA ALA A 110 -8.14 4.00 -6.62
C ALA A 110 -9.28 4.76 -5.91
N ALA A 111 -10.41 4.97 -6.62
CA ALA A 111 -11.59 5.61 -6.04
C ALA A 111 -12.22 4.78 -4.91
N LYS A 112 -12.29 3.45 -5.05
CA LYS A 112 -12.79 2.54 -4.01
C LYS A 112 -12.01 2.66 -2.69
N TYR A 113 -10.70 2.87 -2.77
CA TYR A 113 -9.82 2.99 -1.59
C TYR A 113 -9.53 4.44 -1.18
N ASP A 114 -10.05 5.43 -1.92
CA ASP A 114 -9.72 6.84 -1.77
C ASP A 114 -8.19 7.07 -1.72
N ALA A 115 -7.47 6.40 -2.61
CA ALA A 115 -6.02 6.40 -2.69
C ALA A 115 -5.59 6.52 -4.15
N TYR A 116 -4.93 7.62 -4.50
CA TYR A 116 -4.67 8.01 -5.88
C TYR A 116 -3.17 8.01 -6.15
N PRO A 117 -2.67 7.03 -6.92
CA PRO A 117 -1.25 6.96 -7.22
C PRO A 117 -0.84 8.03 -8.24
N THR A 118 0.41 8.51 -8.14
CA THR A 118 0.98 9.44 -9.14
C THR A 118 1.36 8.71 -10.42
N TYR A 119 1.89 7.50 -10.28
CA TYR A 119 2.32 6.61 -11.35
C TYR A 119 1.76 5.21 -11.14
N VAL A 120 1.53 4.50 -12.24
CA VAL A 120 1.06 3.12 -12.23
C VAL A 120 2.05 2.30 -13.06
N LEU A 121 2.57 1.23 -12.47
CA LEU A 121 3.59 0.38 -13.07
C LEU A 121 3.13 -1.09 -12.99
N PRO A 122 3.35 -1.88 -14.05
CA PRO A 122 2.98 -3.30 -14.04
C PRO A 122 3.89 -4.13 -13.12
N ALA A 123 5.15 -3.72 -12.96
CA ALA A 123 6.15 -4.32 -12.09
C ALA A 123 7.22 -3.28 -11.73
N PHE A 124 7.93 -3.49 -10.62
CA PHE A 124 9.16 -2.76 -10.31
C PHE A 124 10.36 -3.52 -10.87
N ALA A 125 11.13 -2.87 -11.75
CA ALA A 125 12.33 -3.42 -12.38
C ALA A 125 13.40 -2.32 -12.51
N TRP A 126 14.67 -2.70 -12.36
CA TRP A 126 15.85 -1.85 -12.47
C TRP A 126 16.88 -2.45 -13.43
#